data_AF-A0A843UN10-F1
#
_entry.id   AF-A0A843UN10-F1
#
_cell.length_a   1.000
_cell.length_b   1.000
_cell.length_c   1.000
_cell.angle_alpha   90.00
_cell.angle_beta   90.00
_cell.angle_gamma   90.00
#
_symmetry.space_group_name_H-M   'P 1'
#
loop_
_entity.id
_entity.type
_entity.pdbx_description
1 polymer ?
#
loop_
_entity_poly.entity_id
_entity_poly.type
_entity_poly.pdbx_seq_one_letter_code
_entity_poly.pdbx_strand_id
1 'polypeptide(L)' 'MVTPSVAAIRRAQRADGPATILAIGTANPPNVVEQSTYPDYYFRITNSEHMVELKEKFMRICKS' A
#
# COMPACT_ATOMS: atom_id res chain seq x y z
N MET A 1 40.02 -0.25 -36.91
CA MET A 1 39.01 -0.35 -35.83
C MET A 1 37.63 -0.26 -36.48
N VAL A 2 36.80 -1.29 -36.35
CA VAL A 2 35.43 -1.25 -36.89
C VAL A 2 34.52 -0.67 -35.80
N THR A 3 33.91 0.47 -36.07
CA THR A 3 32.93 1.06 -35.17
C THR A 3 31.58 0.38 -35.41
N PRO A 4 30.96 -0.22 -34.37
CA PRO A 4 29.65 -0.83 -34.53
C PRO A 4 28.60 0.24 -34.84
N SER A 5 27.66 -0.09 -35.73
CA SER A 5 26.56 0.81 -36.05
C SER A 5 25.63 0.99 -34.85
N VAL A 6 24.97 2.14 -34.76
CA VAL A 6 24.02 2.44 -33.68
C VAL A 6 22.91 1.38 -33.57
N ALA A 7 22.48 0.80 -34.69
CA ALA A 7 21.48 -0.27 -34.70
C ALA A 7 22.00 -1.57 -34.09
N ALA A 8 23.26 -1.95 -34.35
CA ALA A 8 23.88 -3.12 -33.77
C ALA A 8 24.05 -2.98 -32.25
N ILE A 9 24.46 -1.79 -31.79
CA ILE A 9 24.56 -1.46 -30.36
C ILE A 9 23.19 -1.57 -29.68
N ARG A 10 22.13 -1.00 -30.26
CA ARG A 10 20.77 -1.07 -29.70
C ARG A 10 20.21 -2.49 -29.63
N ARG A 11 20.49 -3.32 -30.63
CA ARG A 11 20.05 -4.73 -30.64
C ARG A 11 20.75 -5.55 -29.55
N ALA A 12 22.03 -5.31 -29.29
CA ALA A 12 22.78 -6.00 -28.24
C ALA A 12 22.35 -5.58 -26.82
N GLN A 13 21.78 -4.38 -26.66
CA GLN A 13 21.38 -3.83 -25.36
C GLN A 13 19.95 -4.20 -24.93
N ARG A 14 19.06 -4.59 -25.86
CA ARG A 14 17.65 -4.84 -25.53
C ARG A 14 17.44 -6.22 -24.90
N ALA A 15 16.44 -6.34 -24.04
CA ALA A 15 15.87 -7.63 -23.67
C ALA A 15 14.90 -8.11 -24.78
N ASP A 16 14.83 -9.43 -24.98
CA ASP A 16 13.96 -10.02 -26.02
C ASP A 16 12.60 -10.50 -25.48
N GLY A 17 12.45 -10.61 -24.15
CA GLY A 17 11.25 -11.15 -23.50
C GLY A 17 10.25 -10.08 -23.03
N PRO A 18 9.00 -10.47 -22.74
CA PRO A 18 8.02 -9.58 -22.12
C PRO A 18 8.42 -9.23 -20.68
N ALA A 19 7.97 -8.07 -20.19
CA ALA A 19 8.15 -7.71 -18.79
C ALA A 19 7.42 -8.72 -17.89
N THR A 20 8.13 -9.25 -16.89
CA THR A 20 7.61 -10.30 -15.99
C THR A 20 7.90 -9.92 -14.54
N ILE A 21 6.90 -10.05 -13.66
CA ILE A 21 7.10 -9.87 -12.22
C ILE A 21 7.91 -11.08 -11.71
N LEU A 22 9.12 -10.83 -11.22
CA LEU A 22 9.99 -11.88 -10.69
C LEU A 22 9.75 -12.15 -9.18
N ALA A 23 9.35 -11.12 -8.44
CA ALA A 23 9.01 -11.24 -7.02
C ALA A 23 8.14 -10.06 -6.55
N ILE A 24 7.37 -10.30 -5.48
CA ILE A 24 6.66 -9.27 -4.71
C ILE A 24 6.96 -9.51 -3.24
N GLY A 25 7.32 -8.46 -2.50
CA GLY A 25 7.51 -8.50 -1.06
C GLY A 25 6.64 -7.45 -0.37
N THR A 26 6.01 -7.81 0.74
CA THR A 26 5.20 -6.93 1.58
C THR A 26 5.61 -7.04 3.04
N ALA A 27 5.49 -5.96 3.80
CA ALA A 27 5.70 -5.94 5.24
C ALA A 27 4.73 -4.97 5.93
N ASN A 28 4.28 -5.32 7.12
CA ASN A 28 3.41 -4.51 7.96
C ASN A 28 3.95 -4.48 9.40
N PRO A 29 3.69 -3.42 10.19
CA PRO A 29 3.99 -3.41 11.61
C PRO A 29 3.29 -4.57 12.35
N PRO A 30 3.83 -5.07 13.46
CA PRO A 30 3.21 -6.16 14.23
C PRO A 30 1.91 -5.71 14.93
N ASN A 31 1.74 -4.41 15.16
CA ASN A 31 0.53 -3.87 15.77
C ASN A 31 -0.61 -3.81 14.74
N VAL A 32 -1.70 -4.51 15.04
CA VAL A 32 -2.91 -4.55 14.21
C VAL A 32 -4.08 -4.14 15.08
N VAL A 33 -4.88 -3.18 14.61
CA VAL A 33 -6.11 -2.78 15.28
C VAL A 33 -7.29 -3.23 14.43
N GLU A 34 -8.21 -3.95 15.04
CA GLU A 34 -9.38 -4.49 14.35
C GLU A 34 -10.37 -3.36 14.02
N GLN A 35 -10.84 -3.30 12.77
CA GLN A 35 -11.75 -2.23 12.32
C GLN A 35 -13.07 -2.20 13.13
N SER A 36 -13.56 -3.35 13.59
CA SER A 36 -14.79 -3.44 14.38
C SER A 36 -14.68 -2.73 15.75
N THR A 37 -13.48 -2.69 16.33
CA THR A 37 -13.18 -2.08 17.64
C THR A 37 -12.43 -0.76 17.52
N TYR A 38 -12.00 -0.39 16.31
CA TYR A 38 -11.26 0.85 16.05
C TYR A 38 -12.00 2.12 16.49
N PRO A 39 -13.34 2.26 16.30
CA PRO A 39 -14.08 3.40 16.84
C PRO A 39 -13.95 3.56 18.35
N ASP A 40 -14.05 2.46 19.10
CA ASP A 40 -13.92 2.50 20.55
C ASP A 40 -12.49 2.81 20.98
N TYR A 41 -11.52 2.15 20.35
CA TYR A 41 -10.10 2.40 20.59
C TYR A 41 -9.74 3.88 20.36
N TYR A 42 -10.11 4.43 19.20
CA TYR A 42 -9.78 5.80 18.79
C TYR A 42 -10.37 6.83 19.75
N PHE A 43 -11.68 6.78 20.02
CA PHE A 43 -12.35 7.77 20.87
C PHE A 43 -11.89 7.71 22.33
N ARG A 44 -11.49 6.52 22.81
CA ARG A 44 -10.91 6.37 24.14
C ARG A 44 -9.54 7.02 24.23
N ILE A 45 -8.63 6.75 23.29
CA ILE A 45 -7.26 7.28 23.34
C ILE A 45 -7.18 8.79 23.06
N THR A 46 -8.15 9.34 22.31
CA THR A 46 -8.24 10.79 22.02
C THR A 46 -9.09 11.55 23.03
N ASN A 47 -9.54 10.91 24.12
CA ASN A 47 -10.41 11.51 25.14
C ASN A 47 -11.69 12.16 24.57
N SER A 48 -12.27 11.51 23.56
CA SER A 48 -13.40 12.04 22.78
C SER A 48 -14.71 11.27 23.02
N GLU A 49 -14.78 10.38 24.03
CA GLU A 49 -15.96 9.52 24.27
C GLU A 49 -17.26 10.30 24.48
N HIS A 50 -17.18 11.56 24.91
CA HIS A 50 -18.33 12.46 25.05
C HIS A 50 -18.97 12.88 23.72
N MET A 51 -18.27 12.72 22.58
CA MET A 51 -18.75 13.07 21.24
C MET A 51 -19.56 11.92 20.62
N VAL A 52 -20.68 11.56 21.25
CA VAL A 52 -21.46 10.34 20.95
C VAL A 52 -21.95 10.31 19.49
N GLU A 53 -22.53 11.40 18.98
CA GLU A 53 -23.03 11.47 17.59
C GLU A 53 -21.90 11.27 16.55
N LEU A 54 -20.73 11.83 16.84
CA LEU A 54 -19.55 11.67 15.99
C LEU A 54 -19.06 10.23 16.02
N LYS A 55 -19.05 9.60 17.20
CA LYS A 55 -18.70 8.19 17.37
C LYS A 55 -19.66 7.29 16.59
N GLU A 56 -20.96 7.55 16.62
CA GLU A 56 -21.96 6.81 15.84
C GLU A 56 -21.79 6.95 14.34
N LYS A 57 -21.47 8.16 13.86
CA LYS A 57 -21.11 8.37 12.45
C LYS A 57 -19.84 7.60 12.09
N PHE A 58 -18.83 7.63 12.95
CA PHE A 58 -17.56 6.93 12.73
C PHE A 58 -17.73 5.40 12.74
N MET A 59 -18.54 4.85 13.65
CA MET A 59 -18.88 3.42 13.67
C MET A 59 -19.56 2.96 12.37
N ARG A 60 -20.40 3.78 11.74
CA ARG A 60 -20.99 3.46 10.43
C ARG A 60 -19.95 3.42 9.31
N ILE A 61 -18.98 4.34 9.33
CA ILE A 61 -17.87 4.38 8.38
C ILE A 61 -16.95 3.15 8.54
N CYS A 62 -16.71 2.69 9.77
CA CYS A 62 -15.89 1.50 10.02
C CYS A 62 -16.59 0.17 9.70
N LYS A 63 -17.91 0.17 9.53
CA LYS A 63 -18.70 -1.04 9.18
C LYS A 63 -18.88 -1.26 7.67
N SER A 64 -18.68 -0.22 6.85
CA SER A 64 -18.74 -0.29 5.38
C SER A 64 -17.45 -0.83 4.79
#